data_AF-A0A949NMA4-F1
#
_entry.id   AF-A0A949NMA4-F1
#
_cell.length_a   1.000
_cell.length_b   1.000
_cell.length_c   1.000
_cell.angle_alpha   90.00
_cell.angle_beta   90.00
_cell.angle_gamma   90.00
#
_symmetry.space_group_name_H-M   'P 1'
#
loop_
_entity.id
_entity.type
_entity.pdbx_description
1 polymer ?
#
loop_
_entity_poly.entity_id
_entity_poly.type
_entity_poly.pdbx_seq_one_letter_code
_entity_poly.pdbx_strand_id
1 'polypeptide(L)'
;MQKDRWTFKMTPTRIVLFAIVAVFLGVAAYRLLYGLGVATNLSDEWPWGLWIGFDVLTGVAIAGGGFSTAFIVHILHKHKYEPIAR
;
A
#
# COMPACT_ATOMS: atom_id res chain seq x y z
N MET A 1 -4.61 -17.15 32.62
CA MET A 1 -3.66 -16.16 32.09
C MET A 1 -2.97 -16.77 30.87
N GLN A 2 -3.56 -16.58 29.68
CA GLN A 2 -3.01 -17.13 28.44
C GLN A 2 -1.91 -16.18 27.96
N LYS A 3 -0.66 -16.64 27.99
CA LYS A 3 0.52 -15.85 27.62
C LYS A 3 0.57 -15.76 26.10
N ASP A 4 0.31 -14.59 25.56
CA ASP A 4 0.41 -14.30 24.13
C ASP A 4 1.82 -14.61 23.64
N ARG A 5 1.99 -15.78 23.02
CA ARG A 5 3.23 -16.13 22.32
C ARG A 5 3.14 -15.51 20.94
N TRP A 6 3.37 -14.20 20.86
CA TRP A 6 3.74 -13.54 19.60
C TRP A 6 5.07 -14.11 19.13
N THR A 7 5.02 -15.25 18.45
CA THR A 7 6.17 -15.87 17.80
C THR A 7 6.32 -15.26 16.42
N PHE A 8 7.10 -14.17 16.35
CA PHE A 8 7.48 -13.53 15.09
C PHE A 8 8.48 -14.45 14.35
N LYS A 9 7.98 -15.55 13.77
CA LYS A 9 8.81 -16.44 12.95
C LYS A 9 9.24 -15.65 11.71
N MET A 10 10.55 -15.44 11.56
CA MET A 10 11.12 -14.79 10.40
C MET A 10 11.14 -15.81 9.24
N THR A 11 10.06 -15.84 8.47
CA THR A 11 9.98 -16.69 7.28
C THR A 11 10.70 -16.01 6.11
N PRO A 12 11.22 -16.78 5.14
CA PRO A 12 11.87 -16.21 3.95
C PRO A 12 11.00 -15.16 3.25
N THR A 13 9.68 -15.39 3.17
CA THR A 13 8.71 -14.43 2.62
C THR A 13 8.67 -13.11 3.39
N ARG A 14 8.70 -13.15 4.73
CA ARG A 14 8.70 -11.93 5.55
C ARG A 14 9.98 -11.13 5.34
N ILE A 15 11.13 -11.80 5.21
CA ILE A 15 12.42 -11.14 4.92
C ILE A 15 12.34 -10.40 3.58
N VAL A 16 11.78 -11.04 2.55
CA VAL A 16 11.58 -10.40 1.24
C VAL A 16 10.65 -9.19 1.35
N LEU A 17 9.53 -9.30 2.07
CA LEU A 17 8.61 -8.19 2.28
C LEU A 17 9.29 -7.02 3.03
N PHE A 18 10.07 -7.31 4.08
CA PHE A 18 10.83 -6.27 4.80
C PHE A 18 11.90 -5.63 3.93
N ALA A 19 12.59 -6.40 3.09
CA ALA A 19 13.56 -5.87 2.14
C ALA A 19 12.89 -4.92 1.14
N ILE A 20 11.72 -5.29 0.61
CA ILE A 20 10.92 -4.44 -0.27
C ILE A 20 10.56 -3.13 0.44
N VAL A 21 10.03 -3.20 1.66
CA VAL A 21 9.68 -2.00 2.46
C VAL A 21 10.92 -1.12 2.69
N ALA A 22 12.07 -1.70 3.02
CA ALA A 22 13.30 -0.94 3.24
C ALA A 22 13.75 -0.20 1.97
N VAL A 23 13.65 -0.84 0.79
CA VAL A 23 13.94 -0.18 -0.50
C VAL A 23 12.99 1.00 -0.74
N PHE A 24 11.67 0.81 -0.55
CA PHE A 24 10.70 1.89 -0.74
C PHE A 24 10.92 3.06 0.23
N LEU A 25 11.28 2.79 1.48
CA LEU A 25 11.65 3.83 2.45
C LEU A 25 12.91 4.59 2.02
N GLY A 26 13.92 3.89 1.49
CA GLY A 26 15.12 4.53 0.93
C GLY A 26 14.81 5.45 -0.25
N VAL A 27 13.96 5.01 -1.18
CA VAL A 27 13.49 5.82 -2.31
C VAL A 27 12.69 7.02 -1.85
N ALA A 28 11.81 6.85 -0.85
CA ALA A 28 11.04 7.95 -0.27
C ALA A 28 11.95 8.99 0.40
N ALA A 29 12.94 8.55 1.17
CA ALA A 29 13.93 9.43 1.79
C ALA A 29 14.76 10.17 0.73
N TYR A 30 15.23 9.48 -0.31
CA TYR A 30 15.93 10.09 -1.43
C TYR A 30 15.09 11.18 -2.12
N ARG A 31 13.81 10.90 -2.37
CA ARG A 31 12.86 11.85 -2.95
C ARG A 31 12.67 13.10 -2.08
N LEU A 32 12.62 12.95 -0.76
CA LEU A 32 12.47 14.07 0.18
C LEU A 32 13.75 14.91 0.31
N LEU A 33 14.92 14.29 0.20
CA LEU A 33 16.21 14.97 0.37
C LEU A 33 16.74 15.63 -0.91
N TYR A 34 16.56 14.99 -2.07
CA TYR A 34 17.10 15.46 -3.36
C TYR A 34 16.05 16.11 -4.27
N GLY A 35 14.79 16.13 -3.83
CA GLY A 35 13.69 16.79 -4.54
C GLY A 35 13.06 15.95 -5.64
N LEU A 36 11.94 16.45 -6.15
CA LEU A 36 11.07 15.78 -7.12
C LEU A 36 11.67 15.71 -8.52
N GLY A 37 12.38 16.77 -8.94
CA GLY A 37 12.97 16.86 -10.29
C GLY A 37 13.97 15.74 -10.56
N VAL A 38 14.89 15.47 -9.64
CA VAL A 38 15.92 14.42 -9.80
C VAL A 38 15.34 13.02 -9.60
N ALA A 39 14.41 12.84 -8.65
CA ALA A 39 13.88 11.53 -8.33
C ALA A 39 12.85 10.99 -9.34
N THR A 40 12.15 11.87 -10.06
CA THR A 40 11.04 11.47 -10.94
C THR A 40 11.10 12.06 -12.36
N ASN A 41 12.18 12.78 -12.69
CA ASN A 41 12.36 13.45 -13.98
C ASN A 41 11.15 14.30 -14.40
N LEU A 42 10.50 14.94 -13.42
CA LEU A 42 9.36 15.83 -13.65
C LEU A 42 9.88 17.16 -14.20
N SER A 43 9.26 17.63 -15.27
CA SER A 43 9.44 18.99 -15.80
C SER A 43 8.23 19.86 -15.45
N ASP A 44 8.36 21.18 -15.56
CA ASP A 44 7.25 22.12 -15.33
C ASP A 44 6.06 21.90 -16.29
N GLU A 45 6.30 21.25 -17.43
CA GLU A 45 5.27 20.86 -18.40
C GLU A 45 4.48 19.62 -17.96
N TRP A 46 5.11 18.72 -17.19
CA TRP A 46 4.50 17.48 -16.68
C TRP A 46 4.76 17.33 -15.18
N PRO A 47 4.23 18.23 -14.33
CA PRO A 47 4.58 18.31 -12.91
C PRO A 47 4.07 17.11 -12.09
N TRP A 48 3.11 16.36 -12.62
CA TRP A 48 2.54 15.16 -11.98
C TRP A 48 3.01 13.86 -12.62
N GLY A 49 3.59 13.92 -13.82
CA GLY A 49 4.22 12.82 -14.55
C GLY A 49 3.51 11.46 -14.47
N LEU A 50 4.32 10.41 -14.52
CA LEU A 50 3.86 9.02 -14.51
C LEU A 50 3.43 8.53 -13.10
N TRP A 51 3.92 9.18 -12.03
CA TRP A 51 3.75 8.69 -10.67
C TRP A 51 2.31 8.85 -10.14
N ILE A 52 1.63 9.96 -10.47
CA ILE A 52 0.21 10.14 -10.10
C ILE A 52 -0.68 9.18 -10.90
N GLY A 53 -0.41 9.01 -12.20
CA GLY A 53 -1.17 8.06 -13.03
C GLY A 53 -1.06 6.64 -12.48
N PHE A 54 0.16 6.21 -12.12
CA PHE A 54 0.37 4.90 -11.53
C PHE A 54 -0.30 4.74 -10.16
N ASP A 55 -0.13 5.71 -9.25
CA ASP A 55 -0.71 5.68 -7.90
C ASP A 55 -2.24 5.63 -7.92
N VAL A 56 -2.86 6.44 -8.77
CA VAL A 56 -4.33 6.48 -8.90
C VAL A 56 -4.85 5.21 -9.57
N LEU A 57 -4.24 4.75 -10.67
CA LEU A 57 -4.75 3.59 -11.40
C LEU A 57 -4.59 2.29 -10.61
N THR A 58 -3.50 2.13 -9.85
CA THR A 58 -3.21 0.89 -9.14
C THR A 58 -3.67 0.93 -7.68
N GLY A 59 -3.31 1.98 -6.93
CA GLY A 59 -3.59 2.09 -5.50
C GLY A 59 -5.07 2.35 -5.23
N VAL A 60 -5.63 3.39 -5.86
CA VAL A 60 -7.02 3.81 -5.59
C VAL A 60 -8.02 2.78 -6.09
N ALA A 61 -7.78 2.16 -7.25
CA ALA A 61 -8.67 1.12 -7.78
C ALA A 61 -8.76 -0.11 -6.85
N ILE A 62 -7.62 -0.56 -6.33
CA ILE A 62 -7.55 -1.71 -5.40
C ILE A 62 -8.19 -1.33 -4.05
N ALA A 63 -7.91 -0.14 -3.52
CA ALA A 63 -8.51 0.35 -2.28
C ALA A 63 -10.05 0.47 -2.38
N GLY A 64 -10.56 0.94 -3.52
CA GLY A 64 -11.98 1.04 -3.80
C GLY A 64 -12.70 -0.31 -3.75
N GLY A 65 -12.05 -1.39 -4.19
CA GLY A 65 -12.60 -2.75 -4.10
C GLY A 65 -12.77 -3.24 -2.65
N GLY A 66 -11.77 -3.00 -1.80
CA GLY A 66 -11.84 -3.31 -0.37
C GLY A 66 -12.92 -2.50 0.34
N PHE A 67 -12.98 -1.18 0.09
CA PHE A 67 -14.00 -0.30 0.65
C PHE A 67 -15.42 -0.72 0.24
N SER A 68 -15.63 -1.01 -1.05
CA SER A 68 -16.95 -1.44 -1.56
C SER A 68 -17.39 -2.75 -0.92
N THR A 69 -16.46 -3.69 -0.72
CA THR A 69 -16.74 -4.96 -0.05
C THR A 69 -17.12 -4.74 1.41
N ALA A 70 -16.38 -3.90 2.12
CA ALA A 70 -16.70 -3.53 3.51
C ALA A 70 -18.06 -2.83 3.61
N PHE A 71 -18.39 -1.93 2.68
CA PHE A 71 -19.68 -1.24 2.60
C PHE A 71 -20.84 -2.22 2.44
N ILE A 72 -20.74 -3.17 1.51
CA ILE A 72 -21.79 -4.17 1.26
C ILE A 72 -22.02 -5.05 2.50
N VAL A 73 -20.95 -5.46 3.18
CA VAL A 73 -21.06 -6.33 4.37
C VAL A 73 -21.62 -5.56 5.57
N HIS A 74 -21.04 -4.40 5.89
CA HIS A 74 -21.28 -3.72 7.16
C HIS A 74 -22.42 -2.68 7.10
N ILE A 75 -22.65 -2.05 5.95
CA ILE A 75 -23.72 -1.04 5.79
C ILE A 75 -24.98 -1.68 5.21
N LEU A 76 -24.86 -2.51 4.17
CA LEU A 76 -26.01 -3.18 3.55
C LEU A 76 -26.39 -4.51 4.24
N HIS A 77 -25.73 -4.84 5.36
CA HIS A 77 -26.01 -6.02 6.21
C HIS A 77 -26.01 -7.36 5.44
N LYS A 78 -25.14 -7.50 4.43
CA LYS A 78 -25.01 -8.74 3.65
C LYS A 78 -23.97 -9.67 4.30
N HIS A 79 -24.35 -10.26 5.43
CA HIS A 79 -23.52 -11.18 6.23
C HIS A 79 -22.96 -12.39 5.46
N LYS A 80 -23.58 -12.78 4.33
CA LYS A 80 -23.06 -13.83 3.44
C LYS A 80 -21.63 -13.54 2.94
N TYR A 81 -21.23 -12.28 2.84
CA TYR A 81 -19.91 -11.88 2.33
C TYR A 81 -18.89 -11.54 3.43
N GLU A 82 -19.22 -11.78 4.71
CA GLU A 82 -18.28 -11.60 5.83
C GLU A 82 -16.92 -12.31 5.64
N PRO A 83 -16.83 -13.52 5.04
CA PRO A 83 -15.54 -14.15 4.80
C PRO A 83 -14.65 -13.39 3.80
N ILE A 84 -15.24 -12.57 2.93
CA ILE A 84 -14.55 -11.83 1.85
C ILE A 84 -14.09 -10.45 2.33
N ALA A 85 -14.77 -9.85 3.33
CA ALA A 85 -14.44 -8.53 3.85
C ALA A 85 -13.31 -8.51 4.90
N ARG A 86 -12.54 -9.60 5.03
CA ARG A 86 -11.49 -9.77 6.04
C ARG A 86 -10.13 -9.30 5.55
#